data_AF-A0A954NEL5-F1
#
_entry.id   AF-A0A954NEL5-F1
#
_cell.length_a   1.000
_cell.length_b   1.000
_cell.length_c   1.000
_cell.angle_alpha   90.00
_cell.angle_beta   90.00
_cell.angle_gamma   90.00
#
_symmetry.space_group_name_H-M   'P 1'
#
loop_
_entity.id
_entity.type
_entity.pdbx_description
1 polymer ?
#
loop_
_entity_poly.entity_id
_entity_poly.type
_entity_poly.pdbx_seq_one_letter_code
_entity_poly.pdbx_strand_id
1 'polypeptide(L)'
;MNSVDISGEDFFSPLATITATLFDPVAAADANGDGVIDGLDYHAWAGRFGETPDRDPAVAATHGDFNLDGRVDGLDYLQWAQVFGGATPRSVPEPSCCWLLVAAAVLFVGVR
;
A
#
# COMPACT_ATOMS: atom_id res chain seq x y z
N MET A 1 -36.02 -11.37 -5.92
CA MET A 1 -35.71 -10.03 -5.37
C MET A 1 -34.98 -10.24 -4.05
N ASN A 2 -33.66 -10.35 -4.07
CA ASN A 2 -32.91 -10.29 -2.82
C ASN A 2 -32.65 -8.81 -2.57
N SER A 3 -33.53 -8.22 -1.76
CA SER A 3 -33.37 -6.88 -1.24
C SER A 3 -32.10 -6.88 -0.41
N VAL A 4 -31.04 -6.27 -0.94
CA VAL A 4 -29.93 -5.80 -0.11
C VAL A 4 -30.53 -4.69 0.73
N ASP A 5 -30.73 -4.98 2.01
CA ASP A 5 -31.19 -4.03 3.00
C ASP A 5 -30.03 -3.08 3.33
N ILE A 6 -30.10 -1.86 2.79
CA ILE A 6 -29.16 -0.76 3.07
C ILE A 6 -29.65 -0.09 4.36
N SER A 7 -29.60 -0.83 5.46
CA SER A 7 -29.87 -0.32 6.79
C SER A 7 -28.55 -0.25 7.56
N GLY A 8 -27.89 0.91 7.48
CA GLY A 8 -27.02 1.46 8.53
C GLY A 8 -25.72 0.74 8.92
N GLU A 9 -25.42 -0.46 8.42
CA GLU A 9 -24.33 -1.31 8.94
C GLU A 9 -23.21 -1.62 7.91
N ASP A 10 -23.21 -0.98 6.74
CA ASP A 10 -22.24 -1.25 5.65
C ASP A 10 -20.80 -0.80 5.97
N PHE A 11 -20.54 -0.21 7.15
CA PHE A 11 -19.23 0.37 7.47
C PHE A 11 -18.14 -0.65 7.83
N PHE A 12 -18.46 -1.91 8.17
CA PHE A 12 -17.42 -2.90 8.50
C PHE A 12 -17.81 -4.32 8.07
N SER A 13 -17.82 -4.55 6.75
CA SER A 13 -17.74 -5.92 6.25
C SER A 13 -16.46 -6.58 6.76
N PRO A 14 -16.48 -7.76 7.39
CA PRO A 14 -15.26 -8.46 7.82
C PRO A 14 -14.34 -8.79 6.63
N LEU A 15 -14.89 -8.84 5.41
CA LEU A 15 -14.10 -8.92 4.18
C LEU A 15 -13.31 -7.64 3.89
N ALA A 16 -13.83 -6.45 4.20
CA ALA A 16 -13.08 -5.20 4.10
C ALA A 16 -11.91 -5.17 5.11
N THR A 17 -12.15 -5.68 6.33
CA THR A 17 -11.12 -5.80 7.37
C THR A 17 -10.03 -6.82 7.00
N ILE A 18 -10.39 -7.94 6.38
CA ILE A 18 -9.43 -8.98 5.92
C ILE A 18 -8.64 -8.52 4.69
N THR A 19 -9.28 -7.81 3.76
CA THR A 19 -8.60 -7.27 2.57
C THR A 19 -7.64 -6.12 2.93
N ALA A 20 -8.03 -5.23 3.87
CA ALA A 20 -7.16 -4.16 4.36
C ALA A 20 -5.97 -4.64 5.21
N THR A 21 -5.99 -5.88 5.72
CA THR A 21 -4.84 -6.47 6.44
C THR A 21 -3.86 -7.20 5.51
N LEU A 22 -4.27 -7.55 4.28
CA LEU A 22 -3.42 -8.21 3.28
C LEU A 22 -2.79 -7.24 2.28
N PHE A 23 -3.36 -6.04 2.16
CA PHE A 23 -2.88 -5.01 1.26
C PHE A 23 -2.31 -3.85 2.06
N ASP A 24 -1.03 -3.56 1.88
CA ASP A 24 -0.38 -2.43 2.53
C ASP A 24 -0.64 -1.16 1.69
N PRO A 25 -1.53 -0.25 2.13
CA PRO A 25 -1.83 0.96 1.39
C PRO A 25 -0.58 1.85 1.24
N VAL A 26 0.41 1.71 2.13
CA VAL A 26 1.69 2.43 2.03
C VAL A 26 2.50 1.90 0.85
N ALA A 27 2.54 0.58 0.64
CA ALA A 27 3.24 -0.03 -0.49
C ALA A 27 2.59 0.33 -1.83
N ALA A 28 1.27 0.51 -1.85
CA ALA A 28 0.52 0.88 -3.06
C ALA A 28 0.64 2.35 -3.43
N ALA A 29 0.87 3.21 -2.44
CA ALA A 29 1.05 4.64 -2.62
C ALA A 29 2.39 5.00 -3.28
N ASP A 30 3.37 4.10 -3.24
CA ASP A 30 4.66 4.12 -3.96
C ASP A 30 4.48 3.48 -5.36
N ALA A 31 3.70 4.17 -6.19
CA ALA A 31 3.27 3.66 -7.49
C ALA A 31 4.45 3.49 -8.47
N ASN A 32 5.54 4.25 -8.30
CA ASN A 32 6.74 4.11 -9.12
C ASN A 32 7.74 3.08 -8.57
N GLY A 33 7.54 2.60 -7.33
CA GLY A 33 8.36 1.59 -6.66
C GLY A 33 9.76 2.07 -6.29
N ASP A 34 9.97 3.39 -6.19
CA ASP A 34 11.26 3.96 -5.86
C ASP A 34 11.54 3.96 -4.36
N GLY A 35 10.54 3.66 -3.53
CA GLY A 35 10.64 3.56 -2.08
C GLY A 35 10.36 4.85 -1.32
N VAL A 36 9.84 5.87 -2.00
CA VAL A 36 9.42 7.16 -1.46
C VAL A 36 8.00 7.44 -1.99
N ILE A 37 7.13 7.99 -1.16
CA ILE A 37 5.79 8.38 -1.59
C ILE A 37 5.81 9.89 -1.87
N ASP A 38 5.90 10.29 -3.14
CA ASP A 38 6.04 11.68 -3.54
C ASP A 38 5.17 12.09 -4.76
N GLY A 39 5.49 13.26 -5.34
CA GLY A 39 4.73 13.81 -6.46
C GLY A 39 4.81 12.97 -7.75
N LEU A 40 5.82 12.11 -7.91
CA LEU A 40 5.95 11.20 -9.03
C LEU A 40 4.92 10.07 -8.93
N ASP A 41 4.63 9.58 -7.72
CA ASP A 41 3.58 8.58 -7.50
C ASP A 41 2.19 9.17 -7.75
N TYR A 42 1.97 10.40 -7.28
CA TYR A 42 0.76 11.14 -7.59
C TYR A 42 0.55 11.27 -9.11
N HIS A 43 1.60 11.54 -9.87
CA HIS A 43 1.50 11.66 -11.32
C HIS A 43 1.07 10.34 -11.97
N ALA A 44 1.61 9.21 -11.48
CA ALA A 44 1.21 7.88 -11.92
C ALA A 44 -0.26 7.58 -11.59
N TRP A 45 -0.71 7.90 -10.37
CA TRP A 45 -2.10 7.77 -9.95
C TRP A 45 -3.05 8.66 -10.76
N ALA A 46 -2.69 9.92 -10.99
CA ALA A 46 -3.53 10.89 -11.70
C ALA A 46 -3.81 10.48 -13.15
N GLY A 47 -2.90 9.71 -13.77
CA GLY A 47 -3.12 9.12 -15.09
C GLY A 47 -4.25 8.08 -15.14
N ARG A 48 -4.63 7.52 -13.99
CA ARG A 48 -5.68 6.50 -13.82
C ARG A 48 -6.97 7.04 -13.21
N PHE A 49 -7.04 8.35 -12.97
CA PHE A 49 -8.22 8.97 -12.38
C PHE A 49 -9.48 8.72 -13.22
N GLY A 50 -10.52 8.21 -12.59
CA GLY A 50 -11.80 7.84 -13.22
C GLY A 50 -11.83 6.42 -13.80
N GLU A 51 -10.76 5.63 -13.67
CA GLU A 51 -10.78 4.22 -14.02
C GLU A 51 -11.67 3.40 -13.07
N THR A 52 -12.17 2.27 -13.55
CA THR A 52 -12.88 1.27 -12.76
C THR A 52 -12.12 -0.05 -12.89
N PRO A 53 -11.12 -0.29 -12.02
CA PRO A 53 -10.28 -1.46 -12.10
C PRO A 53 -11.06 -2.75 -11.77
N ASP A 54 -10.47 -3.89 -12.12
CA ASP A 54 -11.06 -5.21 -11.84
C ASP A 54 -11.32 -5.41 -10.34
N ARG A 55 -12.25 -6.32 -10.01
CA ARG A 55 -12.63 -6.61 -8.60
C ARG A 55 -11.53 -7.29 -7.77
N ASP A 56 -10.37 -7.58 -8.35
CA ASP A 56 -9.24 -8.11 -7.59
C ASP A 56 -8.62 -6.98 -6.76
N PRO A 57 -8.64 -7.06 -5.42
CA PRO A 57 -8.18 -5.96 -4.57
C PRO A 57 -6.69 -5.61 -4.74
N ALA A 58 -5.85 -6.60 -5.03
CA ALA A 58 -4.42 -6.35 -5.21
C ALA A 58 -4.15 -5.58 -6.52
N VAL A 59 -4.96 -5.86 -7.55
CA VAL A 59 -4.91 -5.15 -8.83
C VAL A 59 -5.54 -3.77 -8.69
N ALA A 60 -6.70 -3.67 -8.04
CA ALA A 60 -7.42 -2.41 -7.86
C ALA A 60 -6.57 -1.34 -7.17
N ALA A 61 -5.93 -1.69 -6.06
CA ALA A 61 -5.17 -0.71 -5.32
C ALA A 61 -3.80 -0.37 -5.92
N THR A 62 -3.20 -1.26 -6.73
CA THR A 62 -2.06 -0.86 -7.60
C THR A 62 -2.52 0.00 -8.78
N HIS A 63 -3.81 0.01 -9.10
CA HIS A 63 -4.43 0.88 -10.09
C HIS A 63 -4.93 2.21 -9.49
N GLY A 64 -4.78 2.42 -8.18
CA GLY A 64 -5.11 3.67 -7.52
C GLY A 64 -6.47 3.71 -6.83
N ASP A 65 -7.18 2.57 -6.78
CA ASP A 65 -8.40 2.37 -5.97
C ASP A 65 -7.97 1.90 -4.57
N PHE A 66 -7.62 2.88 -3.72
CA PHE A 66 -7.06 2.64 -2.39
C PHE A 66 -8.13 2.31 -1.34
N ASN A 67 -9.38 2.72 -1.57
CA ASN A 67 -10.50 2.42 -0.70
C ASN A 67 -11.24 1.12 -1.10
N LEU A 68 -10.89 0.55 -2.26
CA LEU A 68 -11.42 -0.69 -2.84
C LEU A 68 -12.92 -0.62 -3.15
N ASP A 69 -13.42 0.55 -3.55
CA ASP A 69 -14.82 0.76 -3.93
C ASP A 69 -15.12 0.48 -5.41
N GLY A 70 -14.08 0.11 -6.17
CA GLY A 70 -14.16 -0.22 -7.59
C GLY A 70 -14.04 0.99 -8.51
N ARG A 71 -13.60 2.14 -7.99
CA ARG A 71 -13.37 3.38 -8.74
C ARG A 71 -12.06 4.01 -8.28
N VAL A 72 -11.42 4.73 -9.18
CA VAL A 72 -10.27 5.59 -8.86
C VAL A 72 -10.77 7.04 -8.84
N ASP A 73 -11.00 7.60 -7.65
CA ASP A 73 -11.55 8.95 -7.51
C ASP A 73 -10.95 9.77 -6.35
N GLY A 74 -11.61 10.89 -6.01
CA GLY A 74 -11.11 11.80 -4.99
C GLY A 74 -11.04 11.19 -3.58
N LEU A 75 -11.81 10.14 -3.28
CA LEU A 75 -11.74 9.44 -2.00
C LEU A 75 -10.44 8.64 -1.88
N ASP A 76 -9.97 8.04 -2.97
CA ASP A 76 -8.67 7.37 -3.01
C ASP A 76 -7.53 8.35 -2.80
N TYR A 77 -7.61 9.52 -3.44
CA TYR A 77 -6.64 10.58 -3.25
C TYR A 77 -6.51 10.99 -1.77
N LEU A 78 -7.64 11.09 -1.05
CA LEU A 78 -7.60 11.43 0.37
C LEU A 78 -6.87 10.38 1.21
N GLN A 79 -7.00 9.11 0.85
CA GLN A 79 -6.30 8.01 1.52
C GLN A 79 -4.80 8.01 1.18
N TRP A 80 -4.44 8.27 -0.07
CA TRP A 80 -3.04 8.46 -0.48
C TRP A 80 -2.38 9.66 0.22
N ALA A 81 -3.10 10.78 0.32
CA ALA A 81 -2.58 12.00 0.93
C ALA A 81 -2.23 11.82 2.42
N GLN A 82 -2.81 10.82 3.10
CA GLN A 82 -2.46 10.49 4.49
C GLN A 82 -1.05 9.90 4.63
N VAL A 83 -0.52 9.28 3.57
CA VAL A 83 0.79 8.61 3.57
C VAL A 83 1.84 9.36 2.73
N PHE A 84 1.48 10.51 2.17
CA PHE A 84 2.38 11.37 1.39
C PHE A 84 3.62 11.79 2.20
N GLY A 85 4.79 11.73 1.55
CA GLY A 85 6.08 11.98 2.18
C GLY A 85 6.57 10.82 3.07
N GLY A 86 5.83 9.72 3.11
CA GLY A 86 6.24 8.47 3.74
C GLY A 86 7.30 7.72 2.91
N ALA A 87 7.81 6.64 3.48
CA ALA A 87 8.71 5.71 2.80
C ALA A 87 8.17 4.29 2.96
N THR A 88 8.27 3.49 1.90
CA THR A 88 7.88 2.09 1.97
C THR A 88 9.01 1.25 2.60
N PRO A 89 8.68 0.25 3.43
CA PRO A 89 9.67 -0.69 3.92
C PRO A 89 10.25 -1.46 2.74
N ARG A 90 11.48 -1.14 2.33
CA ARG A 90 12.18 -1.92 1.30
C ARG A 90 12.51 -3.31 1.85
N SER A 91 12.16 -4.33 1.09
CA SER A 91 12.60 -5.71 1.32
C SER A 91 14.12 -5.75 1.21
N VAL A 92 14.80 -5.79 2.36
CA VAL A 92 16.26 -5.91 2.40
C VAL A 92 16.63 -7.34 2.00
N PRO A 93 17.45 -7.55 0.95
CA PRO A 93 17.85 -8.89 0.56
C PRO A 93 18.56 -9.60 1.73
N GLU A 94 17.95 -10.68 2.20
CA GLU A 94 18.36 -11.55 3.32
C GLU A 94 19.85 -11.97 3.33
N PRO A 95 20.58 -12.11 2.20
CA PRO A 95 22.03 -12.32 2.28
C PRO A 95 22.79 -11.13 2.90
N SER A 96 22.30 -9.90 2.78
CA SER A 96 23.00 -8.67 3.20
C SER A 96 22.94 -8.45 4.71
N CYS A 97 21.79 -8.75 5.35
CA CYS A 97 21.62 -8.66 6.80
C CYS A 97 22.57 -9.59 7.54
N CYS A 98 22.77 -10.81 7.03
CA CYS A 98 23.71 -11.77 7.60
C CYS A 98 25.14 -11.21 7.65
N TRP A 99 25.60 -10.55 6.57
CA TRP A 99 26.93 -9.96 6.53
C TRP A 99 27.09 -8.77 7.47
N LEU A 100 26.07 -7.91 7.60
CA LEU A 100 26.11 -6.79 8.55
C LEU A 100 26.17 -7.27 10.00
N LEU A 101 25.43 -8.32 10.34
CA LEU A 101 25.46 -8.92 11.67
C LEU A 101 26.79 -9.62 11.95
N VAL A 102 27.36 -10.33 10.97
CA VAL A 102 28.69 -10.94 11.10
C VAL A 102 29.79 -9.88 11.23
N ALA A 103 29.75 -8.83 10.41
CA ALA A 103 30.71 -7.73 10.49
C ALA A 103 30.64 -6.98 11.82
N ALA A 104 29.42 -6.73 12.33
CA ALA A 104 29.21 -6.13 13.65
C ALA A 104 29.76 -7.04 14.77
N ALA A 105 29.54 -8.35 14.69
CA ALA A 105 30.07 -9.31 15.66
C ALA A 105 31.60 -9.37 15.65
N VAL A 106 32.24 -9.34 14.48
CA VAL A 106 33.72 -9.33 14.35
C VAL A 106 34.31 -8.03 14.93
N LEU A 107 33.67 -6.88 14.70
CA LEU A 107 34.09 -5.62 15.30
C LEU A 107 33.94 -5.61 16.83
N PHE A 108 32.85 -6.17 17.37
CA PHE A 108 32.64 -6.29 18.82
C PHE A 108 33.61 -7.26 19.50
N VAL A 109 34.06 -8.30 18.81
CA VAL A 109 35.07 -9.25 19.32
C VAL A 109 36.49 -8.70 19.16
N GLY A 110 36.77 -7.94 18.09
CA GLY A 110 38.08 -7.37 17.79
C GLY A 110 38.45 -6.09 18.54
N VAL A 111 37.50 -5.44 19.23
CA VAL A 111 37.72 -4.22 20.04
C VAL A 111 37.88 -4.55 21.54
N ARG A 112 38.27 -5.79 21.89
CA ARG A 112 38.61 -6.17 23.28
C ARG A 112 40.11 -6.22 23.51
#